data_AF-A0A971XAH7-F1
#
_entry.id   AF-A0A971XAH7-F1
#
_cell.length_a   1.000
_cell.length_b   1.000
_cell.length_c   1.000
_cell.angle_alpha   90.00
_cell.angle_beta   90.00
_cell.angle_gamma   90.00
#
_symmetry.space_group_name_H-M   'P 1'
#
loop_
_entity.id
_entity.type
_entity.pdbx_description
1 polymer ?
#
loop_
_entity_poly.entity_id
_entity_poly.type
_entity_poly.pdbx_seq_one_letter_code
_entity_poly.pdbx_strand_id
1 'polypeptide(L)'
;MFRPPRNETPGQARAKGEIVFCAQSYLSYYKGRLVGTIGDIGCFSLNDFKHISAGDGGMLIMKDEELYYKAFRFADKNYDRFSDDPMAMRKIEFLAPNYRMNELTGAVALAQLDKLDEICRKRNEYGEKISEGIRDLPGIHIPEVKEGNKNSYWFYMMRINEKEAGVSRDEFSKALAAEGVPNQPGYIPTCVYEYDLFLNKNACPGSDCPFGCRHYGRDISYYRGLCPTAEEVLNTAIRLSVSEFYTDIDAKEVIKAIRKVSEYYSKK
;
A
#
# COMPACT_ATOMS: atom_id res chain seq x y z
N MET A 1 1.03 7.74 2.58
CA MET A 1 2.33 7.59 3.28
C MET A 1 2.04 6.93 4.62
N PHE A 2 2.39 5.65 4.76
CA PHE A 2 2.27 4.94 6.03
C PHE A 2 3.24 5.60 7.00
N ARG A 3 2.73 6.32 8.00
CA ARG A 3 3.57 6.73 9.13
C ARG A 3 3.68 5.46 9.98
N PRO A 4 4.87 4.84 10.10
CA PRO A 4 5.00 3.73 11.04
C PRO A 4 4.46 4.19 12.40
N PRO A 5 3.78 3.31 13.14
CA PRO A 5 3.33 3.63 14.49
C PRO A 5 4.49 4.28 15.24
N ARG A 6 4.23 5.43 15.86
CA ARG A 6 5.26 6.15 16.63
C ARG A 6 5.92 5.13 17.55
N ASN A 7 7.25 5.16 17.65
CA ASN A 7 8.01 4.28 18.52
C ASN A 7 7.29 4.13 19.86
N GLU A 8 6.68 2.97 20.09
CA GLU A 8 6.13 2.61 21.39
C GLU A 8 7.33 2.55 22.33
N THR A 9 7.57 3.65 23.04
CA THR A 9 8.41 3.62 24.22
C THR A 9 7.57 2.94 25.30
N PRO A 10 8.08 1.94 26.03
CA PRO A 10 7.34 1.34 27.13
C PRO A 10 6.84 2.45 28.07
N GLY A 11 5.51 2.60 28.19
CA GLY A 11 4.87 3.63 29.01
C GLY A 11 4.25 4.83 28.28
N GLN A 12 4.39 4.97 26.96
CA GLN A 12 3.64 5.99 26.21
C GLN A 12 2.24 5.48 25.82
N ALA A 13 1.19 6.15 26.29
CA ALA A 13 -0.18 5.84 25.91
C ALA A 13 -0.39 6.03 24.39
N ARG A 14 -0.88 4.97 23.74
CA ARG A 14 -1.26 4.97 22.32
C ARG A 14 -2.39 5.98 22.08
N ALA A 15 -2.32 6.73 20.97
CA ALA A 15 -3.42 7.62 20.60
C ALA A 15 -4.66 6.80 20.22
N LYS A 16 -5.83 7.12 20.78
CA LYS A 16 -7.10 6.53 20.34
C LYS A 16 -7.43 6.98 18.91
N GLY A 17 -7.93 6.05 18.08
CA GLY A 17 -8.40 6.33 16.72
C GLY A 17 -7.35 6.11 15.63
N GLU A 18 -6.37 5.23 15.85
CA GLU A 18 -5.33 4.97 14.84
C GLU A 18 -5.85 4.07 13.71
N ILE A 19 -5.67 4.54 12.47
CA ILE A 19 -6.09 3.83 11.25
C ILE A 19 -4.85 3.33 10.51
N VAL A 20 -4.87 2.06 10.14
CA VAL A 20 -3.80 1.39 9.41
C VAL A 20 -4.29 0.98 8.02
N PHE A 21 -3.76 1.62 6.98
CA PHE A 21 -4.08 1.29 5.59
C PHE A 21 -3.27 0.08 5.12
N CYS A 22 -3.97 -1.03 4.88
CA CYS A 22 -3.42 -2.33 4.51
C CYS A 22 -3.80 -2.78 3.09
N ALA A 23 -4.24 -1.84 2.24
CA ALA A 23 -4.68 -2.12 0.88
C ALA A 23 -3.61 -2.83 0.00
N GLN A 24 -2.35 -2.84 0.42
CA GLN A 24 -1.22 -3.48 -0.28
C GLN A 24 -0.34 -4.31 0.66
N SER A 25 -0.86 -4.69 1.84
CA SER A 25 -0.08 -5.36 2.89
C SER A 25 -0.91 -6.37 3.67
N TYR A 26 -1.75 -7.15 2.97
CA TYR A 26 -2.41 -8.30 3.56
C TYR A 26 -1.38 -9.25 4.16
N LEU A 27 -1.64 -9.75 5.36
CA LEU A 27 -0.77 -10.71 6.09
C LEU A 27 0.71 -10.29 6.22
N SER A 28 1.00 -8.98 6.08
CA SER A 28 2.30 -8.43 6.43
C SER A 28 2.43 -8.33 7.95
N TYR A 29 3.66 -8.41 8.44
CA TYR A 29 4.01 -8.25 9.85
C TYR A 29 4.89 -7.02 10.05
N TYR A 30 4.70 -6.36 11.17
CA TYR A 30 5.60 -5.32 11.68
C TYR A 30 5.85 -5.57 13.17
N LYS A 31 7.12 -5.75 13.54
CA LYS A 31 7.56 -6.06 14.92
C LYS A 31 6.77 -7.22 15.55
N GLY A 32 6.59 -8.31 14.81
CA GLY A 32 5.93 -9.53 15.25
C GLY A 32 4.39 -9.48 15.25
N ARG A 33 3.78 -8.37 14.80
CA ARG A 33 2.32 -8.19 14.79
C ARG A 33 1.80 -8.03 13.37
N LEU A 34 0.61 -8.60 13.09
CA LEU A 34 -0.10 -8.40 11.83
C LEU A 34 -0.40 -6.91 11.63
N VAL A 35 -0.03 -6.36 10.47
CA VAL A 35 -0.08 -4.90 10.24
C VAL A 35 -1.49 -4.34 10.44
N GLY A 36 -2.52 -5.03 9.94
CA GLY A 36 -3.91 -4.61 10.07
C GLY A 36 -4.43 -4.54 11.51
N THR A 37 -3.81 -5.25 12.45
CA THR A 37 -4.24 -5.33 13.85
C THR A 37 -3.41 -4.43 14.77
N ILE A 38 -2.48 -3.65 14.22
CA ILE A 38 -1.70 -2.69 15.00
C ILE A 38 -2.58 -1.51 15.40
N GLY A 39 -3.44 -1.07 14.47
CA GLY A 39 -4.39 0.02 14.57
C GLY A 39 -5.58 -0.26 15.49
N ASP A 40 -6.47 0.73 15.62
CA ASP A 40 -7.85 0.51 16.06
C ASP A 40 -8.75 0.12 14.87
N ILE A 41 -8.37 0.55 13.65
CA ILE A 41 -9.02 0.21 12.39
C ILE A 41 -7.96 -0.24 11.38
N GLY A 42 -8.13 -1.43 10.80
CA GLY A 42 -7.34 -1.90 9.66
C GLY A 42 -8.16 -1.83 8.37
N CYS A 43 -7.65 -1.17 7.33
CA CYS A 43 -8.37 -0.96 6.08
C CYS A 43 -7.77 -1.78 4.94
N PHE A 44 -8.58 -2.59 4.27
CA PHE A 44 -8.17 -3.48 3.20
C PHE A 44 -8.95 -3.18 1.92
N SER A 45 -8.36 -3.49 0.77
CA SER A 45 -8.95 -3.24 -0.54
C SER A 45 -9.10 -4.55 -1.30
N LEU A 46 -10.25 -4.73 -1.94
CA LEU A 46 -10.62 -5.87 -2.78
C LEU A 46 -10.72 -5.46 -4.26
N ASN A 47 -10.07 -4.36 -4.62
CA ASN A 47 -10.00 -3.93 -6.00
C ASN A 47 -9.18 -4.93 -6.84
N ASP A 48 -9.46 -4.95 -8.15
CA ASP A 48 -8.99 -5.93 -9.14
C ASP A 48 -7.50 -6.29 -9.09
N PHE A 49 -6.63 -5.33 -8.80
CA PHE A 49 -5.19 -5.55 -8.79
C PHE A 49 -4.58 -5.86 -7.42
N LYS A 50 -5.37 -6.07 -6.36
CA LYS A 50 -4.86 -6.38 -5.00
C LYS A 50 -4.46 -7.84 -4.86
N HIS A 51 -3.89 -8.22 -3.69
CA HIS A 51 -3.54 -9.62 -3.37
C HIS A 51 -4.72 -10.57 -3.58
N ILE A 52 -5.89 -10.13 -3.15
CA ILE A 52 -7.18 -10.77 -3.40
C ILE A 52 -8.14 -9.74 -3.94
N SER A 53 -9.09 -10.16 -4.77
CA SER A 53 -9.98 -9.24 -5.47
C SER A 53 -11.42 -9.73 -5.49
N ALA A 54 -12.36 -8.80 -5.40
CA ALA A 54 -13.78 -9.00 -5.66
C ALA A 54 -14.28 -8.06 -6.78
N GLY A 55 -13.37 -7.68 -7.70
CA GLY A 55 -13.59 -6.62 -8.69
C GLY A 55 -13.36 -5.24 -8.06
N ASP A 56 -14.30 -4.81 -7.22
CA ASP A 56 -14.17 -3.62 -6.39
C ASP A 56 -14.76 -3.86 -5.01
N GLY A 57 -14.10 -3.30 -3.99
CA GLY A 57 -14.57 -3.40 -2.61
C GLY A 57 -13.50 -3.07 -1.59
N GLY A 58 -13.89 -3.13 -0.33
CA GLY A 58 -12.99 -2.95 0.79
C GLY A 58 -13.51 -3.67 2.02
N MET A 59 -12.60 -3.92 2.96
CA MET A 59 -12.92 -4.52 4.24
C MET A 59 -12.27 -3.70 5.35
N LEU A 60 -12.98 -3.58 6.46
CA LEU A 60 -12.43 -3.00 7.68
C LEU A 60 -12.39 -4.08 8.74
N ILE A 61 -11.28 -4.14 9.48
CA ILE A 61 -11.23 -4.85 10.75
C ILE A 61 -11.15 -3.82 11.87
N MET A 62 -11.83 -4.11 12.98
CA MET A 62 -11.94 -3.21 14.11
C MET A 62 -11.43 -3.87 15.36
N LYS A 63 -10.92 -3.06 16.28
CA LYS A 63 -10.43 -3.51 17.58
C LYS A 63 -11.54 -3.86 18.56
N ASP A 64 -12.68 -3.17 18.47
CA ASP A 64 -13.82 -3.33 19.38
C ASP A 64 -15.16 -3.15 18.66
N GLU A 65 -16.23 -3.57 19.34
CA GLU A 65 -17.60 -3.55 18.83
C GLU A 65 -18.14 -2.13 18.65
N GLU A 66 -17.76 -1.18 19.50
CA GLU A 66 -18.21 0.21 19.40
C GLU A 66 -17.79 0.82 18.05
N LEU A 67 -16.53 0.62 17.66
CA LEU A 67 -16.00 1.03 16.36
C LEU A 67 -16.68 0.29 15.20
N TYR A 68 -16.93 -1.01 15.36
CA TYR A 68 -17.64 -1.81 14.37
C TYR A 68 -19.05 -1.26 14.09
N TYR A 69 -19.87 -1.06 15.12
CA TYR A 69 -21.23 -0.54 14.96
C TYR A 69 -21.23 0.86 14.37
N LYS A 70 -20.29 1.72 14.77
CA LYS A 70 -20.16 3.07 14.21
C LYS A 70 -19.81 3.04 12.71
N ALA A 71 -18.84 2.22 12.31
CA ALA A 71 -18.44 2.10 10.90
C ALA A 71 -19.50 1.42 10.04
N PHE A 72 -20.17 0.40 10.57
CA PHE A 72 -21.28 -0.27 9.89
C PHE A 72 -22.41 0.73 9.59
N ARG A 73 -22.83 1.51 10.60
CA ARG A 73 -23.80 2.60 10.40
C ARG A 73 -23.29 3.59 9.36
N PHE A 74 -22.04 4.05 9.44
CA PHE A 74 -21.47 4.97 8.44
C PHE A 74 -21.48 4.40 7.01
N ALA A 75 -21.26 3.10 6.83
CA ALA A 75 -21.30 2.46 5.52
C ALA A 75 -22.73 2.28 4.96
N ASP A 76 -23.76 2.29 5.80
CA ASP A 76 -25.17 2.18 5.39
C ASP A 76 -26.02 3.37 5.84
N LYS A 77 -25.68 4.59 5.40
CA LYS A 77 -26.54 5.79 5.54
C LYS A 77 -26.87 6.16 6.99
N ASN A 78 -26.05 5.71 7.94
CA ASN A 78 -26.25 5.82 9.38
C ASN A 78 -27.46 5.04 9.93
N TYR A 79 -27.95 4.04 9.19
CA TYR A 79 -29.03 3.15 9.66
C TYR A 79 -28.51 2.12 10.64
N ASP A 80 -29.22 1.96 11.75
CA ASP A 80 -28.95 0.92 12.73
C ASP A 80 -29.68 -0.37 12.33
N ARG A 81 -28.94 -1.33 11.75
CA ARG A 81 -29.51 -2.63 11.34
C ARG A 81 -29.55 -3.67 12.46
N PHE A 82 -29.04 -3.33 13.64
CA PHE A 82 -28.98 -4.23 14.79
C PHE A 82 -30.09 -3.93 15.81
N SER A 83 -30.78 -2.80 15.67
CA SER A 83 -31.95 -2.47 16.48
C SER A 83 -33.19 -3.23 15.98
N ASP A 84 -33.95 -3.83 16.89
CA ASP A 84 -35.26 -4.43 16.61
C ASP A 84 -36.40 -3.40 16.54
N ASP A 85 -36.20 -2.17 17.05
CA ASP A 85 -37.17 -1.08 16.95
C ASP A 85 -37.07 -0.36 15.58
N PRO A 86 -38.13 -0.38 14.74
CA PRO A 86 -38.15 0.28 13.44
C PRO A 86 -37.87 1.79 13.50
N MET A 87 -38.21 2.47 14.60
CA MET A 87 -37.96 3.89 14.77
C MET A 87 -36.47 4.16 15.00
N ALA A 88 -35.85 3.40 15.89
CA ALA A 88 -34.41 3.46 16.12
C ALA A 88 -33.58 3.06 14.88
N MET A 89 -34.03 2.09 14.07
CA MET A 89 -33.33 1.71 12.82
C MET A 89 -33.11 2.88 11.85
N ARG A 90 -34.02 3.87 11.86
CA ARG A 90 -33.98 5.06 10.98
C ARG A 90 -33.63 6.35 11.71
N LYS A 91 -33.09 6.27 12.93
CA LYS A 91 -32.59 7.43 13.66
C LYS A 91 -31.23 7.84 13.09
N ILE A 92 -31.25 8.72 12.09
CA ILE A 92 -30.04 9.27 11.45
C ILE A 92 -29.47 10.38 12.34
N GLU A 93 -28.29 10.16 12.90
CA GLU A 93 -27.55 11.09 13.77
C GLU A 93 -26.59 11.99 12.97
N PHE A 94 -26.04 11.49 11.86
CA PHE A 94 -25.12 12.25 11.00
C PHE A 94 -25.16 11.77 9.55
N LEU A 95 -24.67 12.63 8.65
CA LEU A 95 -24.57 12.32 7.22
C LEU A 95 -23.61 11.15 6.98
N ALA A 96 -24.07 10.14 6.27
CA ALA A 96 -23.26 8.99 5.89
C ALA A 96 -23.61 8.49 4.49
N PRO A 97 -22.62 7.98 3.73
CA PRO A 97 -22.82 7.46 2.38
C PRO A 97 -23.47 6.07 2.38
N ASN A 98 -23.67 5.52 1.18
CA ASN A 98 -23.98 4.10 0.99
C ASN A 98 -22.75 3.42 0.35
N TYR A 99 -21.95 2.77 1.19
CA TYR A 99 -20.78 1.96 0.81
C TYR A 99 -21.03 0.46 1.02
N ARG A 100 -22.30 0.03 1.07
CA ARG A 100 -22.62 -1.39 1.22
C ARG A 100 -22.03 -2.20 0.08
N MET A 101 -21.35 -3.28 0.46
CA MET A 101 -20.99 -4.35 -0.45
C MET A 101 -22.24 -5.14 -0.83
N ASN A 102 -22.36 -5.55 -2.10
CA ASN A 102 -23.42 -6.46 -2.52
C ASN A 102 -23.00 -7.92 -2.25
N GLU A 103 -23.99 -8.83 -2.21
CA GLU A 103 -23.78 -10.25 -1.91
C GLU A 103 -22.84 -10.95 -2.89
N LEU A 104 -22.84 -10.59 -4.18
CA LEU A 104 -21.95 -11.21 -5.17
C LEU A 104 -20.49 -10.84 -4.92
N THR A 105 -20.22 -9.56 -4.66
CA THR A 105 -18.88 -9.09 -4.24
C THR A 105 -18.47 -9.78 -2.94
N GLY A 106 -19.37 -9.91 -1.97
CA GLY A 106 -19.11 -10.61 -0.71
C GLY A 106 -18.77 -12.10 -0.91
N ALA A 107 -19.51 -12.81 -1.77
CA ALA A 107 -19.26 -14.22 -2.09
C ALA A 107 -17.89 -14.42 -2.76
N VAL A 108 -17.52 -13.55 -3.70
CA VAL A 108 -16.19 -13.58 -4.34
C VAL A 108 -15.09 -13.29 -3.31
N ALA A 109 -15.29 -12.28 -2.46
CA ALA A 109 -14.34 -11.93 -1.40
C ALA A 109 -14.09 -13.09 -0.44
N LEU A 110 -15.16 -13.80 -0.03
CA LEU A 110 -15.07 -14.95 0.85
C LEU A 110 -14.23 -16.09 0.23
N ALA A 111 -14.53 -16.46 -1.02
CA ALA A 111 -13.76 -17.48 -1.73
C ALA A 111 -12.29 -17.09 -1.99
N GLN A 112 -11.98 -15.79 -2.02
CA GLN A 112 -10.62 -15.28 -2.16
C GLN A 112 -9.88 -15.23 -0.83
N LEU A 113 -10.56 -14.94 0.27
CA LEU A 113 -9.98 -14.97 1.62
C LEU A 113 -9.42 -16.34 1.97
N ASP A 114 -10.10 -17.42 1.57
CA ASP A 114 -9.61 -18.80 1.76
C ASP A 114 -8.27 -19.08 1.08
N LYS A 115 -7.89 -18.27 0.07
CA LYS A 115 -6.64 -18.40 -0.69
C LYS A 115 -5.55 -17.43 -0.21
N LEU A 116 -5.90 -16.48 0.66
CA LEU A 116 -5.06 -15.34 0.98
C LEU A 116 -3.70 -15.76 1.58
N ASP A 117 -3.71 -16.72 2.50
CA ASP A 117 -2.50 -17.24 3.13
C ASP A 117 -1.52 -17.80 2.10
N GLU A 118 -2.00 -18.63 1.17
CA GLU A 118 -1.17 -19.22 0.12
C GLU A 118 -0.64 -18.15 -0.86
N ILE A 119 -1.51 -17.21 -1.27
CA ILE A 119 -1.13 -16.10 -2.16
C ILE A 119 -0.01 -15.27 -1.52
N CYS A 120 -0.22 -14.79 -0.29
CA CYS A 120 0.78 -13.97 0.41
C CYS A 120 2.07 -14.75 0.68
N ARG A 121 2.00 -16.06 0.98
CA ARG A 121 3.18 -16.92 1.14
C ARG A 121 3.99 -17.00 -0.16
N LYS A 122 3.37 -17.37 -1.29
CA LYS A 122 4.08 -17.50 -2.58
C LYS A 122 4.70 -16.17 -3.03
N ARG A 123 3.98 -15.07 -2.86
CA ARG A 123 4.48 -13.72 -3.16
C ARG A 123 5.65 -13.33 -2.27
N ASN A 124 5.59 -13.65 -0.97
CA ASN A 124 6.72 -13.47 -0.04
C ASN A 124 7.94 -14.28 -0.49
N GLU A 125 7.79 -15.58 -0.72
CA GLU A 125 8.88 -16.45 -1.18
C GLU A 125 9.53 -15.93 -2.47
N TYR A 126 8.73 -15.51 -3.45
CA TYR A 126 9.25 -14.93 -4.70
C TYR A 126 10.04 -13.64 -4.46
N GLY A 127 9.50 -12.72 -3.65
CA GLY A 127 10.17 -11.46 -3.34
C GLY A 127 11.47 -11.64 -2.55
N GLU A 128 11.49 -12.54 -1.55
CA GLU A 128 12.71 -12.84 -0.78
C GLU A 128 13.78 -13.50 -1.66
N LYS A 129 13.41 -14.43 -2.55
CA LYS A 129 14.36 -15.03 -3.50
C LYS A 129 15.02 -13.99 -4.40
N ILE A 130 14.25 -13.01 -4.90
CA ILE A 130 14.82 -11.91 -5.68
C ILE A 130 15.76 -11.08 -4.81
N SER A 131 15.34 -10.67 -3.60
CA SER A 131 16.17 -9.92 -2.65
C SER A 131 17.51 -10.62 -2.41
N GLU A 132 17.48 -11.90 -2.02
CA GLU A 132 18.68 -12.71 -1.78
C GLU A 132 19.55 -12.82 -3.02
N GLY A 133 18.93 -13.01 -4.19
CA GLY A 133 19.59 -13.19 -5.46
C GLY A 133 20.26 -11.93 -6.03
N ILE A 134 19.98 -10.73 -5.51
CA ILE A 134 20.52 -9.47 -6.07
C ILE A 134 21.16 -8.54 -5.02
N ARG A 135 21.13 -8.89 -3.71
CA ARG A 135 21.57 -8.01 -2.61
C ARG A 135 23.04 -7.59 -2.65
N ASP A 136 23.87 -8.35 -3.33
CA ASP A 136 25.32 -8.14 -3.48
C ASP A 136 25.68 -7.22 -4.66
N LEU A 137 24.70 -6.83 -5.48
CA LEU A 137 24.94 -6.02 -6.67
C LEU A 137 25.20 -4.55 -6.30
N PRO A 138 26.32 -3.95 -6.74
CA PRO A 138 26.62 -2.53 -6.50
C PRO A 138 25.52 -1.62 -7.03
N GLY A 139 25.12 -0.64 -6.23
CA GLY A 139 24.10 0.34 -6.60
C GLY A 139 22.66 -0.18 -6.68
N ILE A 140 22.39 -1.43 -6.29
CA ILE A 140 21.03 -1.97 -6.20
C ILE A 140 20.62 -2.08 -4.73
N HIS A 141 19.61 -1.30 -4.35
CA HIS A 141 19.01 -1.34 -3.02
C HIS A 141 17.71 -2.16 -3.03
N ILE A 142 17.71 -3.27 -2.31
CA ILE A 142 16.54 -4.14 -2.14
C ILE A 142 15.60 -3.62 -1.02
N PRO A 143 14.34 -4.07 -0.95
CA PRO A 143 13.48 -3.83 0.20
C PRO A 143 14.12 -4.34 1.49
N GLU A 144 14.26 -3.47 2.50
CA GLU A 144 14.76 -3.88 3.81
C GLU A 144 13.66 -4.55 4.63
N VAL A 145 13.86 -5.82 5.01
CA VAL A 145 12.99 -6.55 5.94
C VAL A 145 13.73 -6.75 7.25
N LYS A 146 13.29 -6.04 8.30
CA LYS A 146 13.86 -6.11 9.65
C LYS A 146 13.30 -7.29 10.42
N GLU A 147 14.01 -7.69 11.48
CA GLU A 147 13.56 -8.73 12.41
C GLU A 147 12.12 -8.47 12.90
N GLY A 148 11.29 -9.52 12.87
CA GLY A 148 9.87 -9.44 13.18
C GLY A 148 8.98 -8.77 12.12
N ASN A 149 9.53 -8.30 11.00
CA ASN A 149 8.73 -7.83 9.88
C ASN A 149 8.56 -8.92 8.82
N LYS A 150 7.47 -8.84 8.05
CA LYS A 150 7.22 -9.71 6.89
C LYS A 150 6.47 -8.94 5.82
N ASN A 151 6.93 -9.03 4.58
CA ASN A 151 6.28 -8.42 3.42
C ASN A 151 5.41 -9.43 2.67
N SER A 152 4.23 -9.03 2.22
CA SER A 152 3.42 -9.83 1.29
C SER A 152 3.58 -9.43 -0.17
N TYR A 153 4.50 -8.51 -0.48
CA TYR A 153 4.84 -7.98 -1.82
C TYR A 153 3.65 -7.85 -2.77
N TRP A 154 2.94 -6.72 -2.68
CA TRP A 154 1.98 -6.35 -3.72
C TRP A 154 2.67 -6.17 -5.09
N PHE A 155 3.84 -5.52 -5.05
CA PHE A 155 4.89 -5.58 -6.06
C PHE A 155 6.24 -5.78 -5.35
N TYR A 156 7.28 -6.06 -6.11
CA TYR A 156 8.65 -5.99 -5.62
C TYR A 156 9.27 -4.67 -6.09
N MET A 157 9.95 -3.94 -5.20
CA MET A 157 10.54 -2.63 -5.54
C MET A 157 11.99 -2.59 -5.12
N MET A 158 12.89 -2.50 -6.08
CA MET A 158 14.30 -2.16 -5.84
C MET A 158 14.53 -0.69 -6.16
N ARG A 159 15.63 -0.12 -5.66
CA ARG A 159 16.07 1.24 -6.01
C ARG A 159 17.46 1.20 -6.61
N ILE A 160 17.71 2.07 -7.58
CA ILE A 160 19.00 2.23 -8.25
C ILE A 160 19.70 3.46 -7.69
N ASN A 161 20.92 3.26 -7.17
CA ASN A 161 21.88 4.33 -6.95
C ASN A 161 22.72 4.46 -8.21
N GLU A 162 22.42 5.47 -9.01
CA GLU A 162 23.00 5.65 -10.35
C GLU A 162 24.53 5.79 -10.33
N LYS A 163 25.08 6.39 -9.26
CA LYS A 163 26.53 6.58 -9.13
C LYS A 163 27.26 5.26 -8.94
N GLU A 164 26.69 4.35 -8.14
CA GLU A 164 27.28 3.05 -7.87
C GLU A 164 26.96 2.03 -8.97
N ALA A 165 25.77 2.10 -9.56
CA ALA A 165 25.34 1.22 -10.64
C ALA A 165 26.00 1.57 -11.99
N GLY A 166 26.50 2.80 -12.15
CA GLY A 166 27.07 3.30 -13.42
C GLY A 166 26.03 3.55 -14.51
N VAL A 167 24.75 3.60 -14.16
CA VAL A 167 23.63 3.72 -15.11
C VAL A 167 22.43 4.39 -14.44
N SER A 168 21.68 5.16 -15.21
CA SER A 168 20.45 5.77 -14.71
C SER A 168 19.37 4.73 -14.43
N ARG A 169 18.43 5.06 -13.53
CA ARG A 169 17.28 4.19 -13.22
C ARG A 169 16.50 3.83 -14.49
N ASP A 170 16.25 4.82 -15.35
CA ASP A 170 15.45 4.65 -16.57
C ASP A 170 16.17 3.77 -17.61
N GLU A 171 17.49 3.94 -17.79
CA GLU A 171 18.28 3.08 -18.67
C GLU A 171 18.38 1.64 -18.15
N PHE A 172 18.56 1.45 -16.84
CA PHE A 172 18.54 0.12 -16.21
C PHE A 172 17.19 -0.56 -16.45
N SER A 173 16.09 0.16 -16.20
CA SER A 173 14.72 -0.34 -16.41
C SER A 173 14.47 -0.75 -17.87
N LYS A 174 14.93 0.07 -18.83
CA LYS A 174 14.84 -0.21 -20.27
C LYS A 174 15.66 -1.44 -20.67
N ALA A 175 16.89 -1.56 -20.17
CA ALA A 175 17.74 -2.73 -20.43
C ALA A 175 17.13 -4.01 -19.83
N LEU A 176 16.60 -3.94 -18.61
CA LEU A 176 15.92 -5.05 -17.96
C LEU A 176 14.66 -5.50 -18.73
N ALA A 177 13.90 -4.54 -19.28
CA ALA A 177 12.76 -4.86 -20.15
C ALA A 177 13.21 -5.54 -21.46
N ALA A 178 14.35 -5.15 -22.03
CA ALA A 178 14.93 -5.78 -23.22
C ALA A 178 15.40 -7.24 -22.96
N GLU A 179 15.75 -7.57 -21.71
CA GLU A 179 16.00 -8.95 -21.27
C GLU A 179 14.71 -9.76 -21.01
N GLY A 180 13.54 -9.17 -21.27
CA GLY A 180 12.25 -9.85 -21.15
C GLY A 180 11.62 -9.79 -19.77
N VAL A 181 12.15 -9.00 -18.83
CA VAL A 181 11.58 -8.83 -17.49
C VAL A 181 10.64 -7.62 -17.43
N PRO A 182 9.31 -7.83 -17.28
CA PRO A 182 8.36 -6.73 -17.16
C PRO A 182 8.63 -5.92 -15.89
N ASN A 183 8.89 -4.64 -16.06
CA ASN A 183 9.18 -3.73 -14.97
C ASN A 183 8.71 -2.31 -15.32
N GLN A 184 8.62 -1.44 -14.32
CA GLN A 184 8.33 -0.02 -14.52
C GLN A 184 9.22 0.85 -13.63
N PRO A 185 9.73 1.97 -14.16
CA PRO A 185 10.40 2.98 -13.36
C PRO A 185 9.38 3.70 -12.47
N GLY A 186 9.68 3.80 -11.17
CA GLY A 186 8.88 4.53 -10.20
C GLY A 186 7.67 3.73 -9.70
N TYR A 187 6.63 4.45 -9.31
CA TYR A 187 5.36 3.85 -8.86
C TYR A 187 4.15 4.67 -9.32
N ILE A 188 4.14 5.95 -8.96
CA ILE A 188 3.19 6.95 -9.41
C ILE A 188 3.94 8.05 -10.16
N PRO A 189 3.29 8.89 -10.98
CA PRO A 189 4.00 9.90 -11.78
C PRO A 189 4.75 10.94 -10.95
N THR A 190 4.18 11.34 -9.82
CA THR A 190 4.79 12.26 -8.84
C THR A 190 4.21 11.98 -7.45
N CYS A 191 4.82 12.53 -6.39
CA CYS A 191 4.27 12.44 -5.05
C CYS A 191 2.86 13.05 -5.00
N VAL A 192 1.95 12.43 -4.24
CA VAL A 192 0.52 12.80 -4.24
C VAL A 192 0.28 14.28 -3.92
N TYR A 193 1.10 14.91 -3.07
CA TYR A 193 0.95 16.34 -2.74
C TYR A 193 1.31 17.28 -3.90
N GLU A 194 1.96 16.78 -4.95
CA GLU A 194 2.29 17.54 -6.16
C GLU A 194 1.17 17.44 -7.22
N TYR A 195 0.07 16.73 -6.94
CA TYR A 195 -1.07 16.75 -7.86
C TYR A 195 -1.71 18.14 -7.87
N ASP A 196 -2.24 18.54 -9.02
CA ASP A 196 -2.91 19.84 -9.21
C ASP A 196 -3.98 20.10 -8.14
N LEU A 197 -4.66 19.05 -7.68
CA LEU A 197 -5.63 19.12 -6.58
C LEU A 197 -5.07 19.81 -5.32
N PHE A 198 -3.84 19.47 -4.95
CA PHE A 198 -3.17 19.97 -3.75
C PHE A 198 -2.41 21.26 -4.01
N LEU A 199 -1.67 21.34 -5.12
CA LEU A 199 -0.90 22.53 -5.47
C LEU A 199 -1.81 23.74 -5.73
N ASN A 200 -2.93 23.54 -6.45
CA ASN A 200 -3.90 24.59 -6.76
C ASN A 200 -5.00 24.71 -5.71
N LYS A 201 -4.97 23.88 -4.66
CA LYS A 201 -5.96 23.86 -3.57
C LYS A 201 -7.43 23.81 -4.07
N ASN A 202 -7.72 23.06 -5.12
CA ASN A 202 -9.01 23.10 -5.84
C ASN A 202 -9.84 21.80 -5.71
N ALA A 203 -9.80 21.16 -4.54
CA ALA A 203 -10.45 19.86 -4.32
C ALA A 203 -11.97 19.87 -4.57
N CYS A 204 -12.66 20.97 -4.26
CA CYS A 204 -14.09 21.15 -4.50
C CYS A 204 -14.34 22.41 -5.34
N PRO A 205 -14.70 22.29 -6.63
CA PRO A 205 -15.01 23.44 -7.47
C PRO A 205 -16.08 24.34 -6.83
N GLY A 206 -15.78 25.65 -6.71
CA GLY A 206 -16.69 26.62 -6.08
C GLY A 206 -16.66 26.63 -4.55
N SER A 207 -15.73 25.93 -3.91
CA SER A 207 -15.53 25.96 -2.46
C SER A 207 -14.05 26.06 -2.09
N ASP A 208 -13.76 26.84 -1.05
CA ASP A 208 -12.42 26.85 -0.45
C ASP A 208 -12.17 25.62 0.44
N CYS A 209 -13.18 24.78 0.67
CA CYS A 209 -13.01 23.55 1.45
C CYS A 209 -12.32 22.45 0.60
N PRO A 210 -11.45 21.62 1.20
CA PRO A 210 -11.08 21.59 2.61
C PRO A 210 -9.93 22.54 2.98
N PHE A 211 -9.19 23.10 2.02
CA PHE A 211 -7.90 23.77 2.27
C PHE A 211 -8.02 25.12 3.01
N GLY A 212 -8.96 25.96 2.60
CA GLY A 212 -9.34 27.21 3.26
C GLY A 212 -10.61 27.07 4.10
N CYS A 213 -10.99 25.85 4.49
CA CYS A 213 -12.20 25.63 5.27
C CYS A 213 -12.12 26.35 6.62
N ARG A 214 -13.11 27.20 6.92
CA ARG A 214 -13.23 27.93 8.20
C ARG A 214 -13.16 27.03 9.45
N HIS A 215 -13.49 25.75 9.30
CA HIS A 215 -13.49 24.77 10.39
C HIS A 215 -12.15 24.07 10.58
N TYR A 216 -11.24 24.13 9.60
CA TYR A 216 -9.94 23.46 9.67
C TYR A 216 -8.90 24.27 10.44
N GLY A 217 -8.95 25.61 10.30
CA GLY A 217 -8.18 26.56 11.13
C GLY A 217 -6.65 26.50 10.96
N ARG A 218 -6.14 25.81 9.93
CA ARG A 218 -4.71 25.74 9.60
C ARG A 218 -4.49 26.11 8.15
N ASP A 219 -3.47 26.90 7.89
CA ASP A 219 -2.96 27.10 6.54
C ASP A 219 -1.94 25.99 6.22
N ILE A 220 -2.09 25.37 5.05
CA ILE A 220 -1.20 24.31 4.56
C ILE A 220 -0.72 24.70 3.17
N SER A 221 0.59 24.56 2.95
CA SER A 221 1.22 24.77 1.66
C SER A 221 1.84 23.48 1.15
N TYR A 222 1.60 23.19 -0.13
CA TYR A 222 2.18 22.06 -0.84
C TYR A 222 3.14 22.58 -1.90
N TYR A 223 4.35 22.04 -1.92
CA TYR A 223 5.40 22.42 -2.86
C TYR A 223 6.38 21.28 -3.03
N ARG A 224 7.01 21.17 -4.20
CA ARG A 224 8.08 20.20 -4.44
C ARG A 224 9.25 20.45 -3.50
N GLY A 225 9.78 19.39 -2.90
CA GLY A 225 10.74 19.40 -1.80
C GLY A 225 10.09 19.26 -0.41
N LEU A 226 8.75 19.20 -0.31
CA LEU A 226 8.07 18.99 0.98
C LEU A 226 8.36 17.60 1.57
N CYS A 227 8.51 16.57 0.73
CA CYS A 227 8.84 15.21 1.15
C CYS A 227 10.03 14.68 0.33
N PRO A 228 11.26 15.18 0.56
CA PRO A 228 12.42 14.90 -0.29
C PRO A 228 12.74 13.41 -0.36
N THR A 229 12.58 12.67 0.74
CA THR A 229 12.79 11.21 0.76
C THR A 229 11.76 10.46 -0.10
N ALA A 230 10.50 10.91 -0.13
CA ALA A 230 9.48 10.26 -0.94
C ALA A 230 9.73 10.50 -2.44
N GLU A 231 10.13 11.72 -2.78
CA GLU A 231 10.55 12.10 -4.14
C GLU A 231 11.77 11.28 -4.58
N GLU A 232 12.79 11.16 -3.71
CA GLU A 232 13.99 10.39 -3.98
C GLU A 232 13.68 8.90 -4.21
N VAL A 233 12.84 8.30 -3.36
CA VAL A 233 12.39 6.91 -3.54
C VAL A 233 11.71 6.75 -4.90
N LEU A 234 10.85 7.69 -5.30
CA LEU A 234 10.15 7.60 -6.57
C LEU A 234 11.09 7.73 -7.78
N ASN A 235 12.10 8.59 -7.69
CA ASN A 235 13.09 8.82 -8.75
C ASN A 235 14.05 7.64 -8.91
N THR A 236 14.30 6.89 -7.84
CA THR A 236 15.27 5.79 -7.83
C THR A 236 14.62 4.41 -7.93
N ALA A 237 13.32 4.28 -7.69
CA ALA A 237 12.63 3.00 -7.67
C ALA A 237 12.45 2.39 -9.07
N ILE A 238 12.55 1.06 -9.15
CA ILE A 238 12.03 0.22 -10.23
C ILE A 238 11.11 -0.81 -9.56
N ARG A 239 9.88 -0.93 -10.06
CA ARG A 239 8.93 -1.93 -9.60
C ARG A 239 8.85 -3.10 -10.57
N LEU A 240 8.91 -4.31 -10.02
CA LEU A 240 8.70 -5.57 -10.70
C LEU A 240 7.34 -6.12 -10.32
N SER A 241 6.64 -6.71 -11.28
CA SER A 241 5.42 -7.46 -11.00
C SER A 241 5.71 -8.63 -10.09
N VAL A 242 4.77 -8.95 -9.22
CA VAL A 242 4.80 -10.13 -8.35
C VAL A 242 3.46 -10.84 -8.48
N SER A 243 3.52 -12.16 -8.65
CA SER A 243 2.34 -13.02 -8.75
C SER A 243 2.60 -14.31 -8.00
N GLU A 244 1.56 -14.82 -7.36
CA GLU A 244 1.50 -16.15 -6.75
C GLU A 244 1.62 -17.29 -7.77
N PHE A 245 1.54 -17.01 -9.07
CA PHE A 245 1.74 -17.99 -10.14
C PHE A 245 3.19 -18.09 -10.60
N TYR A 246 4.06 -17.18 -10.16
CA TYR A 246 5.48 -17.24 -10.50
C TYR A 246 6.16 -18.40 -9.78
N THR A 247 7.00 -19.10 -10.53
CA THR A 247 7.75 -20.28 -10.13
C THR A 247 9.18 -19.92 -9.77
N ASP A 248 9.91 -20.92 -9.28
CA ASP A 248 11.35 -20.80 -9.01
C ASP A 248 12.17 -20.54 -10.28
N ILE A 249 11.67 -20.95 -11.46
CA ILE A 249 12.30 -20.66 -12.73
C ILE A 249 12.15 -19.17 -13.06
N ASP A 250 10.95 -18.61 -12.86
CA ASP A 250 10.71 -17.18 -13.08
C ASP A 250 11.60 -16.31 -12.19
N ALA A 251 11.73 -16.67 -10.90
CA ALA A 251 12.61 -15.97 -9.98
C ALA A 251 14.08 -16.02 -10.44
N LYS A 252 14.56 -17.19 -10.88
CA LYS A 252 15.93 -17.38 -11.38
C LYS A 252 16.21 -16.57 -12.64
N GLU A 253 15.30 -16.57 -13.61
CA GLU A 253 15.47 -15.80 -14.85
C GLU A 253 15.43 -14.29 -14.58
N VAL A 254 14.57 -13.82 -13.66
CA VAL A 254 14.57 -12.41 -13.22
C VAL A 254 15.90 -12.03 -12.55
N ILE A 255 16.38 -12.85 -11.61
CA ILE A 255 17.69 -12.62 -10.95
C ILE A 255 18.82 -12.58 -11.97
N LYS A 256 18.85 -13.54 -12.89
CA LYS A 256 19.84 -13.62 -13.97
C LYS A 256 19.82 -12.39 -14.87
N ALA A 257 18.64 -11.91 -15.25
CA ALA A 257 18.50 -10.70 -16.05
C ALA A 257 19.00 -9.45 -15.30
N ILE A 258 18.61 -9.28 -14.03
CA ILE A 258 19.07 -8.16 -13.19
C ILE A 258 20.60 -8.18 -13.05
N ARG A 259 21.19 -9.34 -12.76
CA ARG A 259 22.65 -9.52 -12.67
C ARG A 259 23.34 -9.19 -13.98
N LYS A 260 22.85 -9.72 -15.11
CA LYS A 260 23.40 -9.46 -16.44
C LYS A 260 23.42 -7.97 -16.78
N VAL A 261 22.31 -7.26 -16.52
CA VAL A 261 22.21 -5.81 -16.75
C VAL A 261 23.17 -5.06 -15.83
N SER A 262 23.18 -5.39 -14.53
CA SER A 262 24.09 -4.77 -13.56
C SER A 262 25.56 -4.95 -13.95
N GLU A 263 25.99 -6.17 -14.24
CA GLU A 263 27.36 -6.48 -14.64
C GLU A 263 27.79 -5.79 -15.95
N TYR A 264 26.87 -5.59 -16.89
CA TYR A 264 27.15 -4.87 -18.12
C TYR A 264 27.50 -3.41 -17.86
N TYR A 265 26.75 -2.74 -16.97
CA TYR A 265 26.97 -1.32 -16.66
C TYR A 265 28.11 -1.10 -15.66
N SER A 266 28.36 -2.02 -14.72
CA SER A 266 29.50 -1.91 -13.79
C SER A 266 30.87 -2.07 -14.45
N LYS A 267 30.94 -2.58 -15.69
CA LYS A 267 32.18 -2.75 -16.47
C LYS A 267 32.51 -1.58 -17.41
N LYS A 268 31.60 -0.61 -17.54
CA LYS A 268 31.80 0.61 -18.34
C LYS A 268 32.40 1.72 -17.50
#